data_AF-W7CW37-F1
#
_entry.id   AF-W7CW37-F1
#
_cell.length_a   1.000
_cell.length_b   1.000
_cell.length_c   1.000
_cell.angle_alpha   90.00
_cell.angle_beta   90.00
_cell.angle_gamma   90.00
#
_symmetry.space_group_name_H-M   'P 1'
#
loop_
_entity.id
_entity.type
_entity.pdbx_description
1 polymer ?
#
loop_
_entity_poly.entity_id
_entity_poly.type
_entity_poly.pdbx_seq_one_letter_code
_entity_poly.pdbx_strand_id
1 'polypeptide(L)' 'MFNKLFKKTNGTKALPQQLTTDKIPQHIAIIMDGNGRWANKRLLPRIAGHKEGMDTVKKNYDGSE' A
#
# COMPACT_ATOMS: atom_id res chain seq x y z
N MET A 1 13.06 35.98 10.13
CA MET A 1 11.75 36.04 9.42
C MET A 1 11.37 34.68 8.82
N PHE A 2 11.21 33.61 9.61
CA PHE A 2 10.80 32.29 9.09
C PHE A 2 9.91 31.44 10.02
N ASN A 3 9.43 31.98 11.15
CA ASN A 3 8.64 31.19 12.12
C ASN A 3 7.12 31.27 11.91
N LYS A 4 6.65 31.72 10.74
CA LYS A 4 5.22 32.01 10.51
C LYS A 4 4.51 31.01 9.57
N LEU A 5 5.06 29.82 9.37
CA LEU A 5 4.49 28.84 8.43
C LEU A 5 3.89 27.58 9.06
N PHE A 6 4.08 27.35 10.37
CA PHE A 6 3.40 26.26 11.07
C PHE A 6 2.21 26.79 11.86
N LYS A 7 1.15 27.20 11.15
CA LYS A 7 -0.16 27.34 11.75
C LYS A 7 -0.63 25.94 12.15
N LYS A 8 -0.47 25.62 13.43
CA LYS A 8 -1.10 24.46 14.09
C LYS A 8 -2.62 24.61 13.93
N THR A 9 -3.19 23.94 12.94
CA THR A 9 -4.63 23.73 12.89
C THR A 9 -4.97 22.79 14.03
N ASN A 10 -5.56 23.34 15.10
CA ASN A 10 -6.28 22.55 16.10
C ASN A 10 -7.61 22.05 15.47
N GLY A 11 -7.52 21.42 14.30
CA GLY A 11 -8.60 20.61 13.78
C GLY A 11 -8.59 19.34 14.60
N THR A 12 -9.65 19.10 15.35
CA THR A 12 -10.01 17.77 15.82
C THR A 12 -9.94 16.82 14.62
N LYS A 13 -8.81 16.12 14.46
CA LYS A 13 -8.76 14.97 13.56
C LYS A 13 -9.80 14.02 14.13
N ALA A 14 -10.96 13.94 13.47
CA ALA A 14 -11.94 12.92 13.78
C ALA A 14 -11.17 11.60 13.82
N LEU A 15 -11.28 10.89 14.95
CA LEU A 15 -10.72 9.55 15.06
C LEU A 15 -11.19 8.77 13.83
N PRO A 16 -10.31 8.02 13.15
CA PRO A 16 -10.71 7.25 11.99
C PRO A 16 -11.95 6.44 12.40
N GLN A 17 -13.06 6.63 11.69
CA GLN A 17 -14.27 5.86 11.94
C GLN A 17 -13.86 4.39 11.99
N GLN A 18 -14.12 3.73 13.11
CA GLN A 18 -13.86 2.30 13.24
C GLN A 18 -14.63 1.60 12.13
N LEU A 19 -13.94 0.74 11.38
CA LEU A 19 -14.57 -0.09 10.37
C LEU A 19 -15.61 -0.95 11.08
N THR A 20 -16.88 -0.76 10.73
CA THR A 20 -17.98 -1.58 11.25
C THR A 20 -17.98 -2.89 10.47
N THR A 21 -18.10 -4.03 11.16
CA THR A 21 -17.92 -5.37 10.57
C THR A 21 -18.91 -5.63 9.44
N ASP A 22 -20.08 -5.02 9.50
CA ASP A 22 -21.14 -5.00 8.48
C ASP A 22 -20.72 -4.39 7.13
N LYS A 23 -19.62 -3.64 7.08
CA LYS A 23 -19.14 -2.97 5.85
C LYS A 23 -17.88 -3.61 5.25
N ILE A 24 -17.40 -4.71 5.83
CA ILE A 24 -16.21 -5.41 5.32
C ILE A 24 -16.64 -6.39 4.21
N PRO A 25 -16.09 -6.29 2.99
CA PRO A 25 -16.42 -7.23 1.92
C PRO A 25 -15.93 -8.63 2.26
N GLN A 26 -16.78 -9.64 2.02
CA GLN A 26 -16.43 -11.05 2.27
C GLN A 26 -15.40 -11.60 1.28
N HIS A 27 -15.30 -11.01 0.10
CA HIS A 27 -14.40 -11.44 -0.96
C HIS A 27 -13.77 -10.23 -1.64
N ILE A 28 -12.44 -10.27 -1.79
CA ILE A 28 -11.66 -9.25 -2.47
C ILE A 28 -10.78 -9.95 -3.48
N ALA A 29 -10.79 -9.46 -4.72
CA ALA A 29 -9.84 -9.83 -5.74
C ALA A 29 -8.90 -8.64 -5.99
N ILE A 30 -7.59 -8.90 -6.04
CA ILE A 30 -6.56 -7.88 -6.29
C ILE A 30 -5.79 -8.25 -7.55
N ILE A 31 -5.69 -7.31 -8.49
CA ILE A 31 -4.87 -7.45 -9.71
C ILE A 31 -3.52 -6.77 -9.44
N MET A 32 -2.44 -7.54 -9.47
CA MET A 32 -1.09 -6.99 -9.31
C MET A 32 -0.53 -6.49 -10.63
N ASP A 33 -0.76 -5.21 -10.96
CA ASP A 33 -0.14 -4.51 -12.09
C ASP A 33 1.18 -3.82 -11.67
N GLY A 34 2.02 -3.52 -12.66
CA GLY A 34 3.18 -2.63 -12.50
C GLY A 34 4.53 -3.35 -12.41
N ASN A 35 4.54 -4.68 -12.33
CA ASN A 35 5.78 -5.48 -12.23
C ASN A 35 6.77 -5.19 -13.37
N GLY A 36 6.28 -5.06 -14.61
CA GLY A 36 7.13 -4.69 -15.75
C GLY A 36 7.68 -3.26 -15.66
N ARG A 37 6.86 -2.29 -15.20
CA ARG A 37 7.30 -0.90 -15.00
C ARG A 37 8.32 -0.81 -13.87
N TRP A 38 8.15 -1.59 -12.80
CA TRP A 38 9.09 -1.69 -11.69
C TRP A 38 10.45 -2.22 -12.16
N ALA A 39 10.46 -3.29 -12.97
CA ALA A 39 11.70 -3.85 -13.51
C ALA A 39 12.41 -2.86 -14.44
N ASN A 40 11.67 -2.23 -15.36
CA ASN A 40 12.22 -1.25 -16.30
C ASN A 40 12.87 -0.04 -15.60
N LYS A 41 12.24 0.49 -14.54
CA LYS A 41 12.80 1.62 -13.74
C LYS A 41 14.13 1.28 -13.07
N ARG A 42 14.43 0.00 -12.90
CA ARG A 42 15.65 -0.52 -12.27
C ARG A 42 16.64 -1.10 -13.27
N LEU A 43 16.38 -0.95 -14.58
CA LEU A 43 17.19 -1.54 -15.66
C LEU A 43 17.30 -3.07 -15.53
N LEU A 44 16.23 -3.72 -15.05
CA LEU A 44 16.14 -5.17 -14.88
C LEU A 44 15.26 -5.82 -15.96
N PRO A 45 15.51 -7.11 -16.31
CA PRO A 45 14.60 -7.88 -17.14
C PRO A 45 13.20 -7.99 -16.52
N ARG A 46 12.15 -8.04 -17.35
CA ARG A 46 10.74 -8.14 -16.88
C ARG A 46 10.48 -9.30 -15.93
N ILE A 47 11.16 -10.44 -16.13
CA ILE A 47 11.03 -11.63 -15.27
C ILE A 47 11.40 -11.33 -13.81
N ALA A 48 12.35 -10.42 -13.56
CA ALA A 48 12.71 -9.99 -12.21
C ALA A 48 11.54 -9.29 -11.52
N GLY A 49 10.80 -8.45 -12.24
CA GLY A 49 9.60 -7.81 -11.70
C GLY A 49 8.49 -8.80 -11.37
N HIS A 50 8.33 -9.86 -12.15
CA HIS A 50 7.38 -10.93 -11.82
C HIS A 50 7.77 -11.70 -10.56
N LYS A 51 9.07 -12.03 -10.40
CA LYS A 51 9.58 -12.66 -9.19
C LYS A 51 9.33 -11.80 -7.95
N GLU A 52 9.61 -10.51 -8.05
CA GLU A 52 9.42 -9.54 -6.96
C GLU A 52 7.94 -9.35 -6.60
N GLY A 53 7.05 -9.38 -7.60
CA GLY A 53 5.62 -9.42 -7.37
C GLY A 53 5.20 -10.64 -6.55
N MET A 54 5.74 -11.83 -6.85
CA MET A 54 5.48 -13.06 -6.09
C MET A 54 6.03 -12.98 -4.65
N ASP A 55 7.27 -12.52 -4.49
CA ASP A 55 7.91 -12.38 -3.18
C ASP A 55 7.15 -11.37 -2.29
N THR A 56 6.59 -10.32 -2.90
CA THR A 56 5.75 -9.33 -2.20
C THR A 56 4.47 -9.94 -1.65
N VAL A 57 3.78 -10.78 -2.43
CA VAL A 57 2.60 -11.51 -1.96
C VAL A 57 2.99 -12.41 -0.79
N LYS A 58 4.05 -13.20 -0.94
CA LYS A 58 4.52 -14.12 0.10
C LYS A 58 4.94 -13.42 1.38
N LYS A 59 5.47 -12.20 1.30
CA LYS A 59 5.85 -11.40 2.47
C LYS A 59 4.65 -10.82 3.22
N ASN A 60 3.66 -10.31 2.47
CA ASN A 60 2.50 -9.63 3.05
C ASN A 60 1.37 -10.58 3.44
N TYR A 61 1.40 -11.80 2.90
CA TYR A 61 0.57 -12.91 3.32
C TYR A 61 1.42 -13.82 4.21
N ASP A 62 1.28 -13.69 5.53
CA ASP A 62 2.12 -14.44 6.47
C ASP A 62 1.90 -15.96 6.41
N GLY A 63 0.75 -16.42 5.89
CA GLY A 63 0.42 -17.84 5.82
C GLY A 63 0.55 -18.56 7.17
N SER A 64 0.62 -17.83 8.28
CA SER A 64 0.63 -18.41 9.61
C SER A 64 -0.81 -18.73 9.98
N GLU A 65 -1.21 -19.95 9.64
CA GLU A 65 -2.06 -20.73 10.53
C GLU A 65 -1.31 -21.07 11.82
#